data_AF-A0A537WKC4-F1
#
_entry.id   AF-A0A537WKC4-F1
#
_cell.length_a   1.000
_cell.length_b   1.000
_cell.length_c   1.000
_cell.angle_alpha   90.00
_cell.angle_beta   90.00
_cell.angle_gamma   90.00
#
_symmetry.space_group_name_H-M   'P 1'
#
loop_
_entity.id
_entity.type
_entity.pdbx_description
1 polymer ?
#
loop_
_entity_poly.entity_id
_entity_poly.type
_entity_poly.pdbx_seq_one_letter_code
_entity_poly.pdbx_strand_id
1 'polypeptide(L)'
;MRSLTLAVLFALFGSVSAAADPGPIAITIKDHAFVPAEVKIPAGAKVELTIRNEQAVPAEFESASLHREKVVSPGSAISVYVGPLQRGRYEFFDDFHPATRGVVVVE
;
A
#
# COMPACT_ATOMS: atom_id res chain seq x y z
N MET A 1 -41.20 -44.66 -26.24
CA MET A 1 -41.49 -43.23 -25.98
C MET A 1 -41.15 -42.95 -24.53
N ARG A 2 -40.45 -41.84 -24.26
CA ARG A 2 -40.34 -41.13 -22.96
C ARG A 2 -39.48 -41.82 -21.88
N SER A 3 -38.53 -41.18 -21.22
CA SER A 3 -37.87 -39.88 -21.40
C SER A 3 -36.62 -39.92 -20.51
N LEU A 4 -35.45 -39.64 -21.06
CA LEU A 4 -34.25 -39.33 -20.27
C LEU A 4 -34.48 -38.00 -19.55
N THR A 5 -34.22 -37.92 -18.25
CA THR A 5 -34.09 -36.63 -17.55
C THR A 5 -32.76 -36.63 -16.81
N LEU A 6 -31.74 -36.12 -17.49
CA LEU A 6 -30.41 -35.88 -16.94
C LEU A 6 -30.45 -34.52 -16.24
N ALA A 7 -30.43 -34.53 -14.90
CA ALA A 7 -30.34 -33.30 -14.11
C ALA A 7 -28.90 -32.77 -14.19
N VAL A 8 -28.70 -31.71 -14.98
CA VAL A 8 -27.42 -30.99 -15.03
C VAL A 8 -27.40 -29.99 -13.88
N LEU A 9 -26.61 -30.29 -12.85
CA LEU A 9 -26.33 -29.38 -11.75
C LEU A 9 -25.27 -28.37 -12.23
N PHE A 10 -25.71 -27.18 -12.63
CA PHE A 10 -24.83 -26.09 -13.03
C PHE A 10 -24.18 -25.49 -11.76
N ALA A 11 -22.97 -25.94 -11.43
CA ALA A 11 -22.17 -25.33 -10.38
C ALA A 11 -21.72 -23.93 -10.82
N LEU A 12 -22.36 -22.89 -10.29
CA LEU A 12 -21.84 -21.52 -10.34
C LEU A 12 -20.57 -21.45 -9.48
N PHE A 13 -19.43 -21.78 -10.07
CA PHE A 13 -18.14 -21.35 -9.53
C PHE A 13 -18.03 -19.84 -9.76
N GLY A 14 -18.41 -19.06 -8.75
CA GLY A 14 -18.19 -17.62 -8.72
C GLY A 14 -16.70 -17.35 -8.99
N SER A 15 -16.44 -16.51 -9.99
CA SER A 15 -15.10 -16.04 -10.30
C SER A 15 -14.56 -15.31 -9.06
N VAL A 16 -13.67 -15.95 -8.31
CA VAL A 16 -12.78 -15.22 -7.40
C VAL A 16 -11.93 -14.35 -8.30
N SER A 17 -12.30 -13.08 -8.44
CA SER A 17 -11.39 -12.05 -8.93
C SER A 17 -10.25 -11.97 -7.92
N ALA A 18 -9.18 -12.72 -8.18
CA ALA A 18 -7.91 -12.45 -7.54
C ALA A 18 -7.50 -11.04 -7.98
N ALA A 19 -7.71 -10.05 -7.10
CA ALA A 19 -7.15 -8.73 -7.29
C ALA A 19 -5.64 -8.93 -7.46
N ALA A 20 -5.09 -8.48 -8.59
CA ALA A 20 -3.66 -8.55 -8.85
C ALA A 20 -2.93 -7.87 -7.70
N ASP A 21 -1.92 -8.56 -7.14
CA ASP A 21 -1.03 -7.96 -6.15
C ASP A 21 -0.41 -6.70 -6.79
N PRO A 22 -0.66 -5.49 -6.24
CA PRO A 22 -0.13 -4.26 -6.81
C PRO A 22 1.40 -4.20 -6.80
N GLY A 23 2.07 -5.15 -6.13
CA GLY A 23 3.51 -5.16 -5.94
C GLY A 23 3.98 -4.04 -5.01
N PRO A 24 5.28 -4.00 -4.69
CA PRO A 24 5.83 -2.95 -3.84
C PRO A 24 5.79 -1.59 -4.54
N ILE A 25 5.33 -0.57 -3.82
CA ILE A 25 5.31 0.82 -4.27
C ILE A 25 6.50 1.55 -3.67
N ALA A 26 7.38 2.07 -4.52
CA ALA A 26 8.57 2.79 -4.08
C ALA A 26 8.27 4.25 -3.71
N ILE A 27 8.80 4.68 -2.57
CA ILE A 27 8.80 6.08 -2.10
C ILE A 27 10.22 6.41 -1.64
N THR A 28 10.80 7.48 -2.17
CA THR A 28 12.13 7.97 -1.78
C THR A 28 11.99 9.20 -0.90
N ILE A 29 12.76 9.25 0.20
CA ILE A 29 12.98 10.45 1.00
C ILE A 29 14.27 11.12 0.50
N LYS A 30 14.15 12.31 -0.08
CA LYS A 30 15.27 13.13 -0.56
C LYS A 30 14.89 14.60 -0.52
N ASP A 31 15.88 15.48 -0.32
CA ASP A 31 15.67 16.94 -0.29
C ASP A 31 14.53 17.37 0.65
N HIS A 32 14.37 16.69 1.79
CA HIS A 32 13.26 16.86 2.75
C HIS A 32 11.86 16.73 2.10
N ALA A 33 11.74 15.81 1.15
CA ALA A 33 10.49 15.48 0.47
C ALA A 33 10.34 13.96 0.31
N PHE A 34 9.10 13.49 0.36
CA PHE A 34 8.74 12.17 -0.15
C PHE A 34 8.50 12.26 -1.66
N VAL A 35 9.07 11.32 -2.41
CA VAL A 35 9.02 11.28 -3.87
C VAL A 35 8.62 9.87 -4.31
N PRO A 36 7.42 9.67 -4.87
CA PRO A 36 6.34 10.66 -5.00
C PRO A 36 5.74 11.05 -3.64
N ALA A 37 5.19 12.26 -3.55
CA ALA A 37 4.50 12.74 -2.35
C ALA A 37 3.08 12.17 -2.22
N GLU A 38 2.48 11.70 -3.32
CA GLU A 38 1.20 11.00 -3.34
C GLU A 38 1.38 9.65 -4.02
N VAL A 39 0.91 8.59 -3.36
CA VAL A 39 0.83 7.24 -3.93
C VAL A 39 -0.61 6.76 -3.92
N LYS A 40 -1.00 6.00 -4.94
CA LYS A 40 -2.35 5.44 -5.07
C LYS A 40 -2.31 3.94 -4.85
N ILE A 41 -3.23 3.43 -4.03
CA ILE A 41 -3.36 1.99 -3.77
C ILE A 41 -4.81 1.53 -3.87
N PRO A 42 -5.07 0.27 -4.25
CA PRO A 42 -6.44 -0.24 -4.30
C PRO A 42 -7.04 -0.44 -2.91
N ALA A 43 -8.30 -0.05 -2.73
CA ALA A 43 -9.08 -0.33 -1.54
C ALA A 43 -9.20 -1.84 -1.28
N GLY A 44 -9.18 -2.23 -0.01
CA GLY A 44 -9.33 -3.63 0.41
C GLY A 44 -8.10 -4.53 0.16
N ALA A 45 -7.01 -4.00 -0.39
CA ALA A 45 -5.77 -4.74 -0.58
C ALA A 45 -4.73 -4.45 0.53
N LYS A 46 -3.93 -5.46 0.88
CA LYS A 46 -2.68 -5.26 1.60
C LYS A 46 -1.61 -4.88 0.58
N VAL A 47 -0.85 -3.82 0.85
CA VAL A 47 0.16 -3.27 -0.07
C VAL A 47 1.48 -3.06 0.66
N GLU A 48 2.59 -3.28 -0.02
CA GLU A 48 3.93 -2.95 0.47
C GLU A 48 4.35 -1.56 -0.05
N LEU A 49 4.74 -0.68 0.86
CA LEU A 49 5.44 0.56 0.55
C LEU A 49 6.94 0.34 0.83
N THR A 50 7.78 0.51 -0.18
CA THR A 50 9.23 0.46 -0.05
C THR A 50 9.74 1.88 0.14
N ILE A 51 10.16 2.22 1.36
CA ILE A 51 10.65 3.56 1.71
C ILE A 51 12.17 3.56 1.65
N ARG A 52 12.76 4.31 0.71
CA ARG A 52 14.21 4.53 0.55
C ARG A 52 14.60 5.88 1.13
N ASN A 53 15.60 5.93 1.99
CA ASN A 53 16.18 7.20 2.43
C ASN A 53 17.46 7.48 1.62
N GLU A 54 17.45 8.51 0.79
CA GLU A 54 18.62 8.98 0.02
C GLU A 54 19.36 10.13 0.72
N GLN A 55 18.93 10.53 1.91
CA GLN A 55 19.60 11.54 2.71
C GLN A 55 20.80 10.96 3.46
N ALA A 56 21.70 11.85 3.88
CA ALA A 56 22.88 11.51 4.71
C ALA A 56 22.55 11.35 6.21
N VAL A 57 21.31 11.64 6.61
CA VAL A 57 20.82 11.57 7.99
C VAL A 57 19.65 10.58 8.09
N PRO A 58 19.41 9.97 9.27
CA PRO A 58 18.22 9.16 9.50
C PRO A 58 16.95 9.96 9.20
N ALA A 59 15.91 9.26 8.77
CA ALA A 59 14.54 9.75 8.64
C ALA A 59 13.61 8.73 9.33
N GLU A 60 12.38 9.11 9.62
CA GLU A 60 11.39 8.22 10.23
C GLU A 60 10.07 8.28 9.47
N PHE A 61 9.67 7.19 8.82
CA PHE A 61 8.32 7.11 8.26
C PHE A 61 7.32 6.95 9.41
N GLU A 62 6.46 7.95 9.61
CA GLU A 62 5.37 7.92 10.60
C GLU A 62 4.02 8.18 9.93
N SER A 63 3.02 7.42 10.35
CA SER A 63 1.62 7.65 10.01
C SER A 63 0.69 7.11 11.10
N ALA A 64 0.10 8.03 11.85
CA ALA A 64 -0.94 7.73 12.82
C ALA A 64 -2.16 7.05 12.17
N SER A 65 -2.57 7.52 10.98
CA SER A 65 -3.74 6.98 10.27
C SER A 65 -3.53 5.57 9.72
N LEU A 66 -2.26 5.19 9.43
CA LEU A 66 -1.89 3.84 8.99
C LEU A 66 -1.42 2.95 10.15
N HIS A 67 -1.21 3.53 11.35
CA HIS A 67 -0.59 2.90 12.52
C HIS A 67 0.77 2.30 12.18
N ARG A 68 1.65 3.09 11.55
CA ARG A 68 2.99 2.66 11.12
C ARG A 68 4.03 3.70 11.46
N GLU A 69 5.04 3.26 12.18
CA GLU A 69 6.24 4.02 12.54
C GLU A 69 7.47 3.17 12.20
N LYS A 70 8.45 3.73 11.49
CA LYS A 70 9.72 3.04 11.25
C LYS A 70 10.85 4.00 10.84
N VAL A 71 11.96 3.92 11.57
CA VAL A 71 13.22 4.57 11.20
C VAL A 71 13.78 4.00 9.90
N VAL A 72 14.24 4.89 9.01
CA VAL A 72 14.94 4.60 7.77
C VAL A 72 16.36 5.14 7.84
N SER A 73 17.33 4.23 8.03
CA SER A 73 18.75 4.59 8.06
C SER A 73 19.21 5.27 6.76
N PRO A 74 20.23 6.15 6.80
CA PRO A 74 20.82 6.76 5.60
C PRO A 74 21.17 5.73 4.53
N GLY A 75 20.85 6.02 3.27
CA GLY A 75 21.12 5.15 2.11
C GLY A 75 20.36 3.82 2.07
N SER A 76 19.52 3.53 3.07
CA SER A 76 18.86 2.24 3.24
C SER A 76 17.40 2.29 2.77
N ALA A 77 16.80 1.11 2.60
CA ALA A 77 15.36 0.99 2.35
C ALA A 77 14.70 0.05 3.36
N ILE A 78 13.43 0.32 3.64
CA ILE A 78 12.58 -0.50 4.51
C ILE A 78 11.28 -0.86 3.79
N SER A 79 10.68 -1.98 4.18
CA SER A 79 9.31 -2.32 3.83
C SER A 79 8.34 -1.85 4.92
N VAL A 80 7.24 -1.23 4.50
CA VAL A 80 6.09 -0.82 5.32
C VAL A 80 4.82 -1.42 4.71
N TYR A 81 4.21 -2.39 5.38
CA TYR A 81 2.97 -3.01 4.90
C TYR A 81 1.74 -2.24 5.42
N VAL A 82 0.89 -1.79 4.50
CA VAL A 82 -0.35 -1.06 4.78
C VAL A 82 -1.58 -1.84 4.31
N GLY A 83 -2.73 -1.53 4.91
CA GLY A 83 -4.02 -2.13 4.57
C GLY A 83 -4.23 -3.58 5.03
N PRO A 84 -5.40 -4.17 4.70
CA PRO A 84 -6.48 -3.61 3.88
C PRO A 84 -7.06 -2.28 4.40
N LEU A 85 -7.17 -1.27 3.55
CA LEU A 85 -7.70 0.06 3.89
C LEU A 85 -9.04 0.34 3.20
N GLN A 86 -9.85 1.20 3.81
CA GLN A 86 -11.02 1.78 3.15
C GLN A 86 -10.59 2.90 2.21
N ARG A 87 -11.45 3.26 1.25
CA ARG A 87 -11.22 4.44 0.41
C ARG A 87 -11.03 5.68 1.26
N GLY A 88 -10.02 6.48 0.95
CA GLY A 88 -9.67 7.63 1.77
C GLY A 88 -8.27 8.14 1.51
N ARG A 89 -7.85 9.11 2.33
CA ARG A 89 -6.52 9.73 2.31
C ARG A 89 -5.86 9.48 3.65
N TYR A 90 -4.65 8.92 3.62
CA TYR A 90 -3.88 8.54 4.80
C TYR A 90 -2.53 9.24 4.73
N GLU A 91 -2.33 10.25 5.59
CA GLU A 91 -1.10 11.03 5.60
C GLU A 91 0.04 10.27 6.27
N PHE A 92 1.26 10.50 5.80
CA PHE A 92 2.51 10.11 6.45
C PHE A 92 3.49 11.28 6.43
N PHE A 93 4.47 11.26 7.34
CA PHE A 93 5.46 12.32 7.47
C PHE A 93 6.80 11.76 7.97
N ASP A 94 7.86 12.58 7.88
CA ASP A 94 9.14 12.31 8.56
C ASP A 94 9.06 12.85 10.00
N ASP A 95 9.07 12.01 11.05
CA ASP A 95 8.96 12.53 12.43
C ASP A 95 10.16 13.41 12.82
N PHE A 96 11.33 13.14 12.24
CA PHE A 96 12.52 13.97 12.46
C PHE A 96 12.44 15.31 11.72
N HIS A 97 11.60 15.41 10.67
CA HIS A 97 11.34 16.65 9.92
C HIS A 97 9.86 16.74 9.50
N PRO A 98 8.92 17.11 10.41
CA PRO A 98 7.46 16.95 10.18
C PRO A 98 6.84 17.75 9.02
N ALA A 99 7.61 18.67 8.43
CA ALA A 99 7.26 19.39 7.21
C ALA A 99 7.38 18.51 5.94
N THR A 100 8.21 17.47 5.98
CA THR A 100 8.31 16.44 4.95
C THR A 100 7.07 15.55 5.06
N ARG A 101 6.13 15.67 4.13
CA ARG A 101 4.84 14.96 4.19
C ARG A 101 4.50 14.29 2.86
N GLY A 102 3.72 13.23 2.95
CA GLY A 102 3.11 12.57 1.81
C GLY A 102 1.77 11.95 2.18
N VAL A 103 1.13 11.34 1.19
CA VAL A 103 -0.22 10.78 1.35
C VAL A 103 -0.39 9.50 0.54
N VAL A 104 -1.00 8.51 1.15
CA VAL A 104 -1.57 7.35 0.46
C VAL A 104 -3.02 7.67 0.13
N VAL A 105 -3.37 7.64 -1.15
CA VAL A 105 -4.74 7.71 -1.64
C VAL A 105 -5.23 6.31 -1.91
N VAL A 106 -6.25 5.89 -1.18
CA VAL A 106 -6.88 4.58 -1.36
C VAL A 106 -8.10 4.76 -2.26
N GLU A 107 -8.06 4.15 -3.44
CA GLU A 107 -9.09 4.27 -4.49
C GLU A 107 -9.64 2.94 -4.99
#